data_AF-A0A349M0J0-F1
#
_entry.id   AF-A0A349M0J0-F1
#
_cell.length_a   1.000
_cell.length_b   1.000
_cell.length_c   1.000
_cell.angle_alpha   90.00
_cell.angle_beta   90.00
_cell.angle_gamma   90.00
#
_symmetry.space_group_name_H-M   'P 1'
#
loop_
_entity.id
_entity.type
_entity.pdbx_description
1 polymer ?
#
loop_
_entity_poly.entity_id
_entity_poly.type
_entity_poly.pdbx_seq_one_letter_code
_entity_poly.pdbx_strand_id
1 'polypeptide(L)'
;MRLITYHYSDTGIRESFSLDEFFWRVSQREGIDLTDATYHARIVIALLKEVVTMGEIENVKAQLPKDFAKLFEVENEGNLPEEDELPELVE
;
A
#
# COMPACT_ATOMS: atom_id res chain seq x y z
N MET A 1 4.78 -19.13 19.69
CA MET A 1 3.32 -19.08 19.44
C MET A 1 2.75 -17.87 20.17
N ARG A 2 2.52 -16.74 19.49
CA ARG A 2 1.86 -15.56 20.07
C ARG A 2 0.64 -15.29 19.20
N LEU A 3 -0.54 -15.56 19.76
CA LEU A 3 -1.82 -15.35 19.10
C LEU A 3 -2.11 -13.85 19.09
N ILE A 4 -2.13 -13.25 17.91
CA ILE A 4 -2.74 -11.95 17.70
C ILE A 4 -4.22 -12.24 17.42
N THR A 5 -5.04 -12.19 18.46
CA THR A 5 -6.49 -12.39 18.35
C THR A 5 -7.08 -11.12 17.72
N TYR A 6 -7.35 -11.15 16.42
CA TYR A 6 -8.18 -10.16 15.77
C TYR A 6 -9.63 -10.43 16.15
N HIS A 7 -10.19 -9.58 17.00
CA HIS A 7 -11.62 -9.53 17.22
C HIS A 7 -12.28 -8.95 15.97
N TYR A 8 -12.73 -9.81 15.06
CA TYR A 8 -13.64 -9.41 13.99
C TYR A 8 -15.05 -9.41 14.58
N SER A 9 -15.53 -8.25 15.04
CA SER A 9 -16.95 -8.09 15.34
C SER A 9 -17.72 -7.98 14.03
N ASP A 10 -18.41 -9.06 13.68
CA ASP A 10 -19.49 -9.13 12.71
C ASP A 10 -20.64 -8.19 13.11
N THR A 11 -20.45 -6.91 12.80
CA THR A 11 -21.50 -5.89 12.75
C THR A 11 -21.22 -5.08 11.50
N GLY A 12 -22.21 -4.74 10.69
CA GLY A 12 -22.07 -4.01 9.42
C GLY A 12 -21.54 -2.58 9.53
N ILE A 13 -20.70 -2.28 10.53
CA ILE A 13 -19.92 -1.06 10.66
C ILE A 13 -18.70 -1.24 9.75
N ARG A 14 -18.59 -0.41 8.71
CA ARG A 14 -17.38 -0.33 7.89
C ARG A 14 -16.24 0.15 8.79
N GLU A 15 -15.47 -0.79 9.34
CA GLU A 15 -14.27 -0.46 10.10
C GLU A 15 -13.31 0.29 9.17
N SER A 16 -13.10 1.58 9.45
CA SER A 16 -12.03 2.34 8.83
C SER A 16 -10.73 1.99 9.55
N PHE A 17 -9.82 1.32 8.86
CA PHE A 17 -8.49 1.03 9.37
C PHE A 17 -7.56 2.22 9.12
N SER A 18 -6.54 2.39 9.97
CA SER A 18 -5.50 3.39 9.73
C SER A 18 -4.59 2.98 8.57
N LEU A 19 -3.80 3.93 8.07
CA LEU A 19 -2.78 3.66 7.06
C LEU A 19 -1.74 2.63 7.54
N ASP A 20 -1.38 2.66 8.83
CA ASP A 20 -0.44 1.70 9.41
C ASP A 20 -1.02 0.28 9.44
N GLU A 21 -2.30 0.13 9.77
CA GLU A 21 -2.98 -1.16 9.73
C GLU A 21 -3.13 -1.66 8.29
N PHE A 22 -3.35 -0.76 7.33
CA PHE A 22 -3.32 -1.11 5.92
C PHE A 22 -1.98 -1.74 5.52
N PHE A 23 -0.85 -1.10 5.83
CA PHE A 23 0.47 -1.67 5.51
C PHE A 23 0.73 -3.00 6.24
N TRP A 24 0.32 -3.11 7.51
CA TRP A 24 0.41 -4.36 8.24
C TRP A 24 -0.40 -5.48 7.56
N ARG A 25 -1.63 -5.20 7.12
CA ARG A 25 -2.46 -6.17 6.39
C ARG A 25 -1.87 -6.53 5.02
N VAL A 26 -1.22 -5.61 4.33
CA VAL A 26 -0.49 -5.88 3.07
C VAL A 26 0.66 -6.86 3.34
N SER A 27 1.47 -6.57 4.35
CA SER A 27 2.55 -7.47 4.82
C SER A 27 2.03 -8.88 5.10
N GLN A 28 0.91 -9.02 5.82
CA GLN A 28 0.34 -10.34 6.11
C GLN A 28 -0.16 -11.08 4.86
N ARG A 29 -0.64 -10.35 3.84
CA ARG A 29 -1.12 -10.95 2.59
C ARG A 29 0.02 -11.34 1.67
N GLU A 30 1.09 -10.54 1.63
CA GLU A 30 2.27 -10.80 0.83
C GLU A 30 3.23 -11.80 1.49
N GLY A 31 3.16 -11.96 2.82
CA GLY A 31 4.06 -12.83 3.57
C GLY A 31 5.46 -12.25 3.77
N ILE A 32 5.61 -10.92 3.67
CA ILE A 32 6.88 -10.20 3.78
C ILE A 32 6.87 -9.21 4.95
N ASP A 33 8.02 -8.60 5.24
CA ASP A 33 8.12 -7.62 6.31
C ASP A 33 7.38 -6.31 5.99
N LEU A 34 7.16 -5.52 7.04
CA LEU A 34 6.37 -4.29 6.94
C LEU A 34 7.02 -3.23 6.06
N THR A 35 8.35 -3.14 6.04
CA THR A 35 9.09 -2.16 5.23
C THR A 35 8.88 -2.46 3.75
N ASP A 36 9.12 -3.71 3.34
CA ASP A 36 8.96 -4.14 1.95
C ASP A 36 7.51 -4.04 1.48
N ALA A 37 6.55 -4.46 2.32
CA ALA A 37 5.12 -4.32 2.02
C ALA A 37 4.68 -2.85 1.87
N THR A 38 5.25 -1.95 2.69
CA THR A 38 5.00 -0.51 2.57
C THR A 38 5.55 0.03 1.26
N TYR A 39 6.73 -0.42 0.85
CA TYR A 39 7.34 -0.05 -0.41
C TYR A 39 6.52 -0.54 -1.62
N HIS A 40 6.13 -1.81 -1.64
CA HIS A 40 5.28 -2.38 -2.70
C HIS A 40 3.96 -1.66 -2.86
N ALA A 41 3.25 -1.40 -1.74
CA ALA A 41 1.98 -0.67 -1.77
C ALA A 41 2.13 0.73 -2.37
N ARG A 42 3.25 1.41 -2.09
CA ARG A 42 3.57 2.73 -2.66
C ARG A 42 3.85 2.65 -4.16
N ILE A 43 4.58 1.64 -4.64
CA ILE A 43 4.82 1.41 -6.07
C ILE A 43 3.49 1.21 -6.81
N VAL A 44 2.61 0.35 -6.30
CA VAL A 44 1.32 0.08 -6.94
C VAL A 44 0.51 1.37 -7.08
N ILE A 45 0.50 2.22 -6.05
CA ILE A 45 -0.23 3.50 -6.08
C ILE A 45 0.43 4.49 -7.05
N ALA A 46 1.76 4.52 -7.13
CA ALA A 46 2.49 5.33 -8.09
C ALA A 46 2.15 4.91 -9.53
N LEU A 47 2.16 3.60 -9.83
CA LEU A 47 1.77 3.05 -11.13
C LEU A 47 0.29 3.38 -11.45
N LEU A 48 -0.61 3.24 -10.47
CA LEU A 48 -2.02 3.61 -10.67
C LEU A 48 -2.16 5.08 -11.06
N LYS A 49 -1.41 6.00 -10.44
CA LYS A 49 -1.45 7.43 -10.83
C LYS A 49 -1.04 7.69 -12.29
N GLU A 50 -0.31 6.77 -12.92
CA GLU A 50 0.09 6.88 -14.33
C GLU A 50 -0.91 6.24 -15.29
N VAL A 51 -1.54 5.13 -14.88
CA VAL A 51 -2.39 4.32 -15.78
C VAL A 51 -3.88 4.63 -15.69
N VAL A 52 -4.35 5.26 -14.61
CA VAL A 52 -5.75 5.71 -14.46
C VAL A 52 -5.87 7.23 -14.50
N THR A 53 -7.07 7.70 -14.79
CA THR A 53 -7.34 9.13 -14.88
C THR A 53 -7.24 9.82 -13.51
N MET A 54 -6.89 11.11 -13.51
CA MET A 54 -6.82 11.91 -12.29
C MET A 54 -8.14 11.85 -11.50
N GLY A 55 -9.28 11.93 -12.19
CA GLY A 55 -10.61 11.88 -11.55
C GLY A 55 -10.91 10.56 -10.84
N GLU A 56 -10.40 9.43 -11.35
CA GLU A 56 -10.52 8.13 -10.68
C GLU A 56 -9.68 8.08 -9.41
N ILE A 57 -8.45 8.59 -9.44
CA ILE A 57 -7.59 8.69 -8.25
C ILE A 57 -8.23 9.59 -7.20
N GLU A 58 -8.77 10.75 -7.58
CA GLU A 58 -9.47 11.66 -6.68
C GLU A 58 -10.71 11.01 -6.04
N ASN A 59 -11.48 10.24 -6.82
CA ASN A 59 -12.63 9.49 -6.32
C ASN A 59 -12.21 8.44 -5.28
N VAL A 60 -11.14 7.68 -5.53
CA VAL A 60 -10.62 6.72 -4.55
C VAL A 60 -10.17 7.44 -3.27
N LYS A 61 -9.40 8.53 -3.39
CA LYS A 61 -8.94 9.33 -2.24
C LYS A 61 -10.10 9.86 -1.40
N ALA A 62 -11.20 10.28 -2.03
CA ALA A 62 -12.38 10.79 -1.34
C ALA A 62 -13.11 9.74 -0.48
N GLN A 63 -12.87 8.45 -0.72
CA GLN A 63 -13.48 7.34 0.04
C GLN A 63 -12.61 6.84 1.19
N LEU A 64 -11.38 7.34 1.30
CA LEU A 64 -10.41 6.88 2.29
C LEU A 64 -10.30 7.86 3.47
N PRO A 65 -9.94 7.36 4.67
CA PRO A 65 -9.60 8.23 5.80
C PRO A 65 -8.43 9.17 5.46
N LYS A 66 -8.35 10.32 6.15
CA LYS A 66 -7.42 11.41 5.79
C LYS A 66 -5.94 11.02 5.83
N ASP A 67 -5.56 10.08 6.69
CA ASP A 67 -4.19 9.59 6.83
C ASP A 67 -3.68 8.87 5.57
N PHE A 68 -4.58 8.31 4.76
CA PHE A 68 -4.23 7.71 3.46
C PHE A 68 -3.72 8.71 2.44
N ALA A 69 -3.86 10.02 2.65
CA ALA A 69 -3.28 11.03 1.75
C ALA A 69 -1.78 10.76 1.50
N LYS A 70 -1.05 10.34 2.53
CA LYS A 70 0.38 9.99 2.50
C LYS A 70 0.72 8.83 1.55
N LEU A 71 -0.24 7.96 1.26
CA LEU A 71 -0.07 6.86 0.30
C LEU A 71 0.00 7.37 -1.14
N PHE A 72 -0.67 8.50 -1.44
CA PHE A 72 -0.73 9.09 -2.78
C PHE A 72 0.29 10.21 -3.01
N GLU A 73 0.97 10.66 -1.95
CA GLU A 73 2.09 11.61 -1.98
C GLU A 73 3.38 10.99 -2.57
N VAL A 74 3.36 9.69 -2.89
CA VAL A 74 4.43 9.04 -3.64
C VAL A 74 4.45 9.66 -5.04
N GLU A 75 5.44 10.49 -5.29
CA GLU A 75 5.86 10.82 -6.64
C GLU A 75 6.56 9.58 -7.17
N ASN A 76 6.11 9.08 -8.32
CA ASN A 76 6.99 8.25 -9.13
C ASN A 76 8.03 9.23 -9.65
N GLU A 77 9.11 9.45 -8.89
CA GLU A 77 10.35 9.83 -9.55
C GLU A 77 10.60 8.68 -10.51
N GLY A 78 10.33 8.89 -11.81
CA GLY A 78 10.39 7.87 -12.86
C GLY A 78 11.79 7.29 -13.09
N ASN A 79 12.62 7.22 -12.06
CA ASN A 79 13.81 6.42 -11.99
C ASN A 79 13.40 5.00 -11.58
N LEU A 80 12.70 4.31 -12.48
CA LEU A 80 12.87 2.86 -12.53
C LEU A 80 14.39 2.66 -12.68
N PRO A 81 15.06 1.86 -11.82
CA PRO A 81 16.44 1.50 -12.10
C PRO A 81 16.48 0.98 -13.54
N GLU A 82 17.30 1.60 -14.39
CA GLU A 82 17.59 1.05 -15.71
C GLU A 82 18.03 -0.41 -15.50
N GLU A 83 17.77 -1.32 -16.45
CA GLU A 83 18.00 -2.78 -16.27
C GLU A 83 19.41 -3.13 -15.75
N ASP A 84 20.37 -2.21 -15.87
CA ASP A 84 21.75 -2.29 -15.36
C ASP A 84 21.91 -2.04 -13.83
N GLU A 85 20.86 -1.61 -13.11
CA GLU A 85 20.89 -1.30 -11.66
C GLU A 85 20.06 -2.27 -10.80
N LEU A 86 19.51 -3.35 -11.36
CA LEU A 86 18.91 -4.41 -10.54
C LEU A 86 20.03 -5.16 -9.81
N PRO A 87 19.98 -5.32 -8.46
CA PRO A 87 20.89 -6.22 -7.80
C PRO A 87 20.65 -7.61 -8.38
N GLU A 88 21.72 -8.25 -8.89
CA GLU A 88 21.66 -9.66 -9.31
C GLU A 88 20.93 -10.43 -8.21
N LEU A 89 19.83 -11.09 -8.57
CA LEU A 89 19.12 -11.98 -7.67
C LEU A 89 20.13 -12.99 -7.17
N VAL A 90 20.57 -12.81 -5.92
CA VAL A 90 21.47 -13.75 -5.27
C VAL A 90 20.67 -15.03 -5.07
N GLU A 91 21.06 -16.08 -5.81
CA GLU A 91 20.46 -17.42 -5.75
C GLU A 91 20.30 -17.95 -4.32
#